data_AF-A0A3B0TUD3-F1
#
_entry.id   AF-A0A3B0TUD3-F1
#
_cell.length_a   1.000
_cell.length_b   1.000
_cell.length_c   1.000
_cell.angle_alpha   90.00
_cell.angle_beta   90.00
_cell.angle_gamma   90.00
#
_symmetry.space_group_name_H-M   'P 1'
#
loop_
_entity.id
_entity.type
_entity.pdbx_description
1 polymer ?
#
loop_
_entity_poly.entity_id
_entity_poly.type
_entity_poly.pdbx_seq_one_letter_code
_entity_poly.pdbx_strand_id
1 'polypeptide(L)'
;MKPDVWGGGRHVPFIVCRPEMIAAGASGSEVVCPTGLMATSAAIEGSKLPAGAGGSYNISPAMMGVAAYDPLIRGATIHHSINGGFAARWTDKLYSARV
;
A
#
# COMPACT_ATOMS: atom_id res chain seq x y z
N MET A 1 2.92 3.60 16.61
CA MET A 1 3.20 2.40 15.78
C MET A 1 4.41 1.70 16.36
N LYS A 2 4.40 0.36 16.51
CA LYS A 2 5.53 -0.40 17.10
C LYS A 2 6.83 -0.04 16.34
N PRO A 3 7.94 0.28 17.01
CA PRO A 3 9.05 1.03 16.39
C PRO A 3 9.89 0.24 15.37
N ASP A 4 9.81 -1.08 15.37
CA ASP A 4 10.69 -1.99 14.64
C ASP A 4 10.20 -2.34 13.23
N VAL A 5 11.13 -2.55 12.32
CA VAL A 5 10.84 -2.79 10.91
C VAL A 5 10.14 -4.15 10.61
N TRP A 6 10.03 -5.04 11.60
CA TRP A 6 9.44 -6.35 11.43
C TRP A 6 7.92 -6.29 11.28
N GLY A 7 7.37 -7.26 10.55
CA GLY A 7 6.00 -7.25 10.03
C GLY A 7 4.91 -6.90 11.05
N GLY A 8 5.06 -7.28 12.32
CA GLY A 8 4.05 -7.03 13.36
C GLY A 8 3.71 -5.55 13.62
N GLY A 9 4.57 -4.60 13.21
CA GLY A 9 4.26 -3.16 13.32
C GLY A 9 3.71 -2.55 12.03
N ARG A 10 3.90 -3.19 10.88
CA ARG A 10 3.66 -2.64 9.53
C ARG A 10 2.60 -3.40 8.73
N HIS A 11 2.29 -4.63 9.11
CA HIS A 11 1.17 -5.40 8.56
C HIS A 11 -0.04 -5.15 9.46
N VAL A 12 -0.93 -4.27 9.00
CA VAL A 12 -2.10 -3.83 9.75
C VAL A 12 -3.37 -4.17 8.96
N PRO A 13 -4.51 -4.39 9.63
CA PRO A 13 -5.78 -4.55 8.95
C PRO A 13 -6.09 -3.34 8.07
N PHE A 14 -6.48 -3.59 6.83
CA PHE A 14 -6.96 -2.58 5.90
C PHE A 14 -8.33 -3.01 5.39
N ILE A 15 -9.37 -2.27 5.75
CA ILE A 15 -10.77 -2.60 5.45
C ILE A 15 -11.36 -1.45 4.65
N VAL A 16 -12.02 -1.76 3.54
CA VAL A 16 -12.70 -0.79 2.68
C VAL A 16 -14.16 -1.19 2.55
N CYS A 17 -15.07 -0.25 2.75
CA CYS A 17 -16.51 -0.47 2.59
C CYS A 17 -17.05 0.50 1.52
N ARG A 18 -17.40 -0.05 0.36
CA ARG A 18 -18.01 0.67 -0.78
C ARG A 18 -19.14 -0.21 -1.35
N PRO A 19 -20.36 -0.14 -0.83
CA PRO A 19 -21.43 -1.10 -1.13
C PRO A 19 -21.75 -1.26 -2.61
N GLU A 20 -21.64 -0.19 -3.40
CA GLU A 20 -21.95 -0.21 -4.83
C GLU A 20 -20.78 -0.66 -5.72
N MET A 21 -19.57 -0.80 -5.15
CA MET A 21 -18.35 -1.01 -5.94
C MET A 21 -17.47 -2.17 -5.46
N ILE A 22 -17.66 -2.64 -4.23
CA ILE A 22 -16.88 -3.73 -3.65
C ILE A 22 -17.87 -4.78 -3.16
N ALA A 23 -17.75 -6.00 -3.71
CA ALA A 23 -18.56 -7.12 -3.26
C ALA A 23 -18.33 -7.38 -1.76
N ALA A 24 -19.42 -7.60 -1.01
CA ALA A 24 -19.33 -7.91 0.41
C ALA A 24 -18.47 -9.17 0.63
N GLY A 25 -17.52 -9.09 1.57
CA GLY A 25 -16.59 -10.19 1.86
C GLY A 25 -15.45 -10.36 0.85
N ALA A 26 -15.29 -9.46 -0.12
CA ALA A 26 -14.13 -9.47 -1.00
C ALA A 26 -12.82 -9.30 -0.20
N SER A 27 -11.77 -9.99 -0.66
CA SER A 27 -10.43 -9.91 -0.09
C SER A 27 -9.38 -9.85 -1.21
N GLY A 28 -8.21 -9.29 -0.91
CA GLY A 28 -7.11 -9.17 -1.85
C GLY A 28 -5.77 -9.43 -1.17
N SER A 29 -4.80 -9.94 -1.94
CA SER A 29 -3.45 -10.26 -1.46
C SER A 29 -2.39 -9.25 -1.93
N GLU A 30 -2.78 -8.22 -2.67
CA GLU A 30 -1.89 -7.16 -3.12
C GLU A 30 -1.32 -6.39 -1.92
N VAL A 31 -0.01 -6.14 -1.92
CA VAL A 31 0.63 -5.31 -0.90
C VAL A 31 0.25 -3.85 -1.14
N VAL A 32 -0.64 -3.33 -0.30
CA VAL A 32 -1.00 -1.90 -0.25
C VAL A 32 -0.29 -1.20 0.89
N CYS A 33 -0.14 0.12 0.75
CA CYS A 33 0.48 0.97 1.76
C CYS A 33 -0.42 2.18 2.03
N PRO A 34 -0.60 2.61 3.30
CA PRO A 34 -1.38 3.81 3.62
C PRO A 34 -0.91 5.08 2.89
N THR A 35 0.37 5.12 2.48
CA THR A 35 0.91 6.24 1.68
C THR A 35 0.27 6.36 0.29
N GLY A 36 -0.46 5.35 -0.19
CA GLY A 36 -1.19 5.38 -1.46
C GLY A 36 -2.55 6.09 -1.39
N LEU A 37 -3.03 6.43 -0.19
CA LEU A 37 -4.37 7.03 -0.03
C LEU A 37 -4.51 8.36 -0.75
N MET A 38 -3.45 9.17 -0.86
CA MET A 38 -3.50 10.47 -1.54
C MET A 38 -3.80 10.32 -3.04
N ALA A 39 -3.06 9.47 -3.76
CA ALA A 39 -3.30 9.18 -5.17
C ALA A 39 -4.64 8.48 -5.39
N THR A 40 -5.07 7.67 -4.43
CA THR A 40 -6.37 7.00 -4.46
C THR A 40 -7.53 7.98 -4.33
N SER A 41 -7.46 8.90 -3.37
CA SER A 41 -8.46 9.96 -3.21
C SER A 41 -8.52 10.87 -4.44
N ALA A 42 -7.35 11.26 -4.97
CA ALA A 42 -7.29 12.06 -6.19
C ALA A 42 -7.92 11.33 -7.40
N ALA A 43 -7.65 10.02 -7.55
CA ALA A 43 -8.26 9.21 -8.60
C ALA A 43 -9.79 9.06 -8.44
N ILE A 44 -10.28 8.95 -7.21
CA ILE A 44 -11.72 8.89 -6.91
C ILE A 44 -12.42 10.22 -7.29
N GLU A 45 -11.78 11.35 -7.02
CA GLU A 45 -12.29 12.70 -7.36
C GLU A 45 -12.03 13.10 -8.82
N GLY A 46 -11.29 12.30 -9.61
CA GLY A 46 -10.85 12.70 -10.95
C GLY A 46 -9.84 13.87 -10.96
N SER A 47 -9.21 14.15 -9.83
CA SER A 47 -8.21 15.19 -9.65
C SER A 47 -6.81 14.73 -10.05
N LYS A 48 -6.01 15.62 -10.63
CA LYS A 48 -4.59 15.35 -10.95
C LYS A 48 -3.70 15.81 -9.80
N LEU A 49 -2.82 14.91 -9.34
CA LEU A 49 -1.78 15.28 -8.38
C LEU A 49 -0.64 16.04 -9.08
N PRO A 50 -0.06 17.08 -8.46
CA PRO A 50 1.12 17.74 -8.99
C PRO A 50 2.31 16.79 -9.02
N ALA A 51 3.25 17.05 -9.95
CA ALA A 51 4.52 16.33 -9.99
C ALA A 51 5.25 16.48 -8.64
N GLY A 52 5.73 15.37 -8.09
CA GLY A 52 6.44 15.37 -6.81
C GLY A 52 5.53 15.39 -5.56
N ALA A 53 4.23 15.16 -5.69
CA ALA A 53 3.27 15.02 -4.56
C ALA A 53 3.50 13.76 -3.67
N GLY A 54 4.73 13.24 -3.62
CA GLY A 54 5.13 12.05 -2.88
C GLY A 54 5.06 10.74 -3.69
N GLY A 55 5.66 9.68 -3.15
CA GLY A 55 5.63 8.32 -3.70
C GLY A 55 4.29 7.61 -3.46
N SER A 56 3.18 8.27 -3.74
CA SER A 56 1.83 7.73 -3.58
C SER A 56 1.39 7.00 -4.85
N TYR A 57 0.86 5.79 -4.70
CA TYR A 57 0.31 4.97 -5.78
C TYR A 57 -1.19 4.84 -5.61
N ASN A 58 -1.95 4.81 -6.72
CA ASN A 58 -3.38 4.59 -6.67
C ASN A 58 -3.68 3.12 -6.30
N ILE A 59 -4.28 2.90 -5.13
CA ILE A 59 -4.65 1.58 -4.62
C ILE A 59 -6.14 1.24 -4.80
N SER A 60 -6.95 2.13 -5.38
CA SER A 60 -8.36 1.84 -5.71
C SER A 60 -8.55 0.54 -6.51
N PRO A 61 -7.65 0.15 -7.43
CA PRO A 61 -7.86 -1.05 -8.21
C PRO A 61 -7.76 -2.34 -7.35
N ALA A 62 -6.83 -2.37 -6.37
CA ALA A 62 -6.73 -3.46 -5.40
C ALA A 62 -7.94 -3.55 -4.45
N MET A 63 -8.64 -2.43 -4.20
CA MET A 63 -9.85 -2.42 -3.36
C MET A 63 -11.04 -3.11 -4.03
N MET A 64 -11.10 -3.08 -5.36
CA MET A 64 -12.23 -3.62 -6.13
C MET A 64 -12.13 -5.15 -6.34
N GLY A 65 -11.16 -5.82 -5.71
CA GLY A 65 -11.00 -7.27 -5.81
C GLY A 65 -10.55 -7.75 -7.19
N VAL A 66 -10.01 -6.86 -8.03
CA VAL A 66 -9.36 -7.25 -9.28
C VAL A 66 -8.05 -7.94 -8.91
N ALA A 67 -7.95 -9.23 -9.22
CA ALA A 67 -6.87 -10.10 -8.80
C ALA A 67 -5.49 -9.59 -9.25
N ALA A 68 -4.49 -9.95 -8.43
CA ALA A 68 -3.04 -9.75 -8.57
C ALA A 68 -2.60 -9.01 -9.86
N TYR A 69 -2.15 -7.78 -9.69
CA TYR A 69 -1.73 -6.95 -10.81
C TYR A 69 -0.46 -7.49 -11.49
N ASP A 70 -0.51 -7.63 -12.81
CA ASP A 70 0.64 -7.57 -13.71
C ASP A 70 0.48 -6.34 -14.64
N PRO A 71 1.25 -5.26 -14.45
CA PRO A 71 2.29 -5.07 -13.44
C PRO A 71 1.71 -4.63 -12.08
N LEU A 72 2.33 -5.08 -10.98
CA LEU A 72 2.02 -4.69 -9.59
C LEU A 72 1.78 -3.18 -9.44
N ILE A 73 0.87 -2.78 -8.53
CA ILE A 73 0.61 -1.35 -8.24
C ILE A 73 1.89 -0.62 -7.84
N ARG A 74 2.82 -1.31 -7.16
CA ARG A 74 4.16 -0.80 -6.86
C ARG A 74 5.20 -1.92 -6.88
N GLY A 75 6.42 -1.60 -7.32
CA GLY A 75 7.53 -2.56 -7.33
C GLY A 75 8.01 -2.98 -5.92
N ALA A 76 8.25 -2.01 -5.03
CA ALA A 76 8.66 -2.27 -3.66
C ALA A 76 8.00 -1.31 -2.65
N THR A 77 7.75 -1.81 -1.44
CA THR A 77 7.33 -1.01 -0.27
C THR A 77 8.49 -0.86 0.70
N ILE A 78 8.82 0.38 1.07
CA ILE A 78 9.89 0.66 2.03
C ILE A 78 9.28 0.87 3.41
N HIS A 79 9.81 0.15 4.40
CA HIS A 79 9.53 0.33 5.81
C HIS A 79 10.74 0.94 6.49
N HIS A 80 10.52 2.01 7.27
CA HIS A 80 11.53 2.58 8.14
C HIS A 80 11.22 2.25 9.60
N SER A 81 12.26 2.16 10.42
CA SER A 81 12.18 2.08 11.88
C SER A 81 12.64 3.39 12.51
N ILE A 82 12.28 3.60 13.77
CA ILE A 82 12.72 4.78 14.53
C ILE A 82 14.24 4.81 14.74
N ASN A 83 14.91 3.65 14.68
CA ASN A 83 16.34 3.49 14.92
C ASN A 83 17.16 3.48 13.60
N GLY A 84 16.62 4.03 12.51
CA GLY A 84 17.35 4.13 11.23
C GLY A 84 17.48 2.84 10.41
N GLY A 85 16.90 1.73 10.86
CA GLY A 85 16.81 0.51 10.06
C GLY A 85 15.74 0.60 8.95
N PHE A 86 16.04 0.03 7.79
CA PHE A 86 15.15 0.01 6.62
C PHE A 86 14.85 -1.44 6.20
N ALA A 87 13.67 -1.66 5.65
CA ALA A 87 13.36 -2.90 4.95
C ALA A 87 12.56 -2.62 3.68
N ALA A 88 12.89 -3.35 2.60
CA ALA A 88 12.16 -3.35 1.36
C ALA A 88 11.32 -4.62 1.29
N ARG A 89 10.01 -4.47 1.11
CA ARG A 89 9.11 -5.56 0.76
C ARG A 89 8.90 -5.58 -0.75
N TRP A 90 9.28 -6.67 -1.37
CA TRP A 90 9.00 -6.99 -2.76
C TRP A 90 8.09 -8.21 -2.76
N THR A 91 6.88 -8.09 -3.28
CA THR A 91 5.85 -9.14 -3.20
C THR A 91 5.66 -9.65 -1.76
N ASP A 92 5.84 -10.94 -1.54
CA ASP A 92 5.83 -11.68 -0.28
C ASP A 92 7.18 -11.64 0.46
N LYS A 93 8.26 -11.20 -0.18
CA LYS A 93 9.62 -11.21 0.38
C LYS A 93 9.96 -9.89 1.08
N LEU A 94 10.66 -10.00 2.22
CA LEU A 94 11.15 -8.86 3.00
C LEU A 94 12.68 -8.90 3.04
N TYR A 95 13.32 -7.81 2.60
CA TYR A 95 14.76 -7.60 2.64
C TYR A 95 15.05 -6.48 3.65
N SER A 96 15.89 -6.72 4.65
CA SER A 96 16.23 -5.71 5.66
C SER A 96 17.70 -5.30 5.57
N ALA A 97 17.96 -4.00 5.71
CA ALA A 97 19.30 -3.45 5.85
C ALA A 97 19.35 -2.52 7.07
N ARG A 98 20.47 -2.54 7.80
CA ARG A 98 20.80 -1.48 8.76
C ARG A 98 21.80 -0.55 8.10
N VAL A 99 21.52 0.75 8.19
CA VAL A 99 22.47 1.82 7.88
C VAL A 99 23.19 2.18 9.16
#